data_AF-A0A944X9H5-F1
#
_entry.id   AF-A0A944X9H5-F1
#
_cell.length_a   1.000
_cell.length_b   1.000
_cell.length_c   1.000
_cell.angle_alpha   90.00
_cell.angle_beta   90.00
_cell.angle_gamma   90.00
#
_symmetry.space_group_name_H-M   'P 1'
#
loop_
_entity.id
_entity.type
_entity.pdbx_description
1 polymer ?
#
loop_
_entity_poly.entity_id
_entity_poly.type
_entity_poly.pdbx_seq_one_letter_code
_entity_poly.pdbx_strand_id
1 'polypeptide(L)'
;MKRLAPIAALLVLLATSGAEAHQGELSFMFQFPAGLEPTLDGEMDDWAFVPEVYYNRAENMFNQFGAPLDLADFNSYQIWGYSLATNKAYFGFWVADDMLHNTEKWSTTTDWDHTGGQFRSFGDESDEFQERWTGAQAQRYDIYAPTFASGGFFTKQYGQAWAGEEPFVMWGGKHTKGEVG
;
A
#
# COMPACT_ATOMS: atom_id res chain seq x y z
N MET A 1 -39.16 0.67 -28.46
CA MET A 1 -38.76 0.27 -27.09
C MET A 1 -37.24 0.12 -27.09
N LYS A 2 -36.53 1.04 -26.44
CA LYS A 2 -35.08 1.21 -26.61
C LYS A 2 -34.31 0.21 -25.73
N ARG A 3 -33.26 -0.36 -26.33
CA ARG A 3 -32.36 -1.40 -25.86
C ARG A 3 -31.55 -0.91 -24.63
N LEU A 4 -32.10 -1.04 -23.43
CA LEU A 4 -31.40 -0.71 -22.17
C LEU A 4 -30.93 -1.96 -21.38
N ALA A 5 -31.43 -3.14 -21.75
CA ALA A 5 -31.09 -4.40 -21.07
C ALA A 5 -29.60 -4.84 -21.14
N PRO A 6 -28.83 -4.62 -22.23
CA PRO A 6 -27.47 -5.18 -22.29
C PRO A 6 -26.44 -4.41 -21.44
N ILE A 7 -26.69 -3.13 -21.10
CA ILE A 7 -25.74 -2.30 -20.34
C ILE A 7 -25.79 -2.65 -18.84
N ALA A 8 -26.98 -2.91 -18.30
CA ALA A 8 -27.13 -3.29 -16.90
C ALA A 8 -26.51 -4.66 -16.61
N ALA A 9 -26.63 -5.62 -17.53
CA ALA A 9 -26.01 -6.94 -17.38
C ALA A 9 -24.47 -6.88 -17.41
N LEU A 10 -23.89 -5.99 -18.22
CA LEU A 10 -22.44 -5.80 -18.29
C LEU A 10 -21.87 -5.17 -17.02
N LEU A 11 -22.60 -4.20 -16.42
CA LEU A 11 -22.21 -3.58 -15.15
C LEU A 11 -22.31 -4.55 -13.95
N VAL A 12 -23.29 -5.45 -13.95
CA VAL A 12 -23.40 -6.49 -12.91
C VAL A 12 -22.30 -7.54 -13.05
N LEU A 13 -21.95 -7.95 -14.28
CA LEU A 13 -20.86 -8.89 -14.51
C LEU A 13 -19.47 -8.34 -14.10
N LEU A 14 -19.22 -7.05 -14.34
CA LEU A 14 -17.99 -6.37 -13.89
C LEU A 14 -17.90 -6.22 -12.36
N ALA A 15 -19.05 -6.08 -11.68
CA ALA A 15 -19.09 -5.96 -10.23
C ALA A 15 -18.88 -7.31 -9.51
N THR A 16 -19.28 -8.42 -10.13
CA THR A 16 -19.17 -9.75 -9.52
C THR A 16 -17.80 -10.41 -9.68
N SER A 17 -16.99 -10.02 -10.67
CA SER A 17 -15.68 -10.66 -10.89
C SER A 17 -14.60 -10.24 -9.89
N GLY A 18 -14.75 -9.08 -9.24
CA GLY A 18 -13.77 -8.58 -8.27
C GLY A 18 -14.03 -8.99 -6.81
N ALA A 19 -15.26 -9.38 -6.45
CA ALA A 19 -15.61 -9.65 -5.05
C ALA A 19 -15.22 -11.06 -4.56
N GLU A 20 -15.09 -12.04 -5.47
CA GLU A 20 -14.87 -13.45 -5.13
C GLU A 20 -13.38 -13.86 -5.13
N ALA A 21 -12.47 -12.99 -5.61
CA ALA A 21 -11.06 -13.33 -5.80
C ALA A 21 -10.17 -12.99 -4.59
N HIS A 22 -10.74 -12.41 -3.52
CA HIS A 22 -9.97 -11.86 -2.41
C HIS A 22 -10.25 -12.62 -1.10
N GLN A 23 -9.18 -13.07 -0.42
CA GLN A 23 -9.25 -13.63 0.93
C GLN A 23 -8.78 -12.57 1.94
N GLY A 24 -9.62 -12.20 2.91
CA GLY A 24 -9.31 -11.20 3.94
C GLY A 24 -10.17 -9.92 3.84
N GLU A 25 -9.82 -8.91 4.63
CA GLU A 25 -10.48 -7.59 4.58
C GLU A 25 -9.94 -6.77 3.41
N LEU A 26 -10.86 -6.18 2.64
CA LEU A 26 -10.51 -5.34 1.50
C LEU A 26 -10.43 -3.88 1.90
N SER A 27 -9.26 -3.29 1.69
CA SER A 27 -9.05 -1.85 1.79
C SER A 27 -9.01 -1.23 0.39
N PHE A 28 -9.63 -0.07 0.25
CA PHE A 28 -9.70 0.65 -1.03
C PHE A 28 -8.59 1.71 -1.14
N MET A 29 -8.24 2.07 -2.37
CA MET A 29 -7.40 3.23 -2.64
C MET A 29 -8.27 4.48 -2.82
N PHE A 30 -7.81 5.60 -2.27
CA PHE A 30 -8.45 6.90 -2.46
C PHE A 30 -8.14 7.47 -3.85
N GLN A 31 -9.16 7.88 -4.61
CA GLN A 31 -8.96 8.58 -5.88
C GLN A 31 -8.77 10.08 -5.61
N PHE A 32 -7.55 10.58 -5.74
CA PHE A 32 -7.27 12.01 -5.60
C PHE A 32 -7.92 12.82 -6.73
N PRO A 33 -8.59 13.94 -6.39
CA PRO A 33 -8.91 14.98 -7.37
C PRO A 33 -7.64 15.63 -7.90
N ALA A 34 -7.66 16.06 -9.16
CA ALA A 34 -6.54 16.74 -9.78
C ALA A 34 -6.19 18.05 -9.03
N GLY A 35 -4.91 18.23 -8.72
CA GLY A 35 -4.39 19.38 -7.98
C GLY A 35 -4.47 19.26 -6.45
N LEU A 36 -5.00 18.15 -5.93
CA LEU A 36 -5.00 17.82 -4.50
C LEU A 36 -4.10 16.60 -4.21
N GLU A 37 -3.21 16.24 -5.15
CA GLU A 37 -2.23 15.19 -4.91
C GLU A 37 -1.23 15.61 -3.82
N PRO A 38 -0.78 14.67 -2.98
CA PRO A 38 0.20 14.95 -1.94
C PRO A 38 1.53 15.47 -2.50
N THR A 39 2.12 16.41 -1.77
CA THR A 39 3.52 16.79 -1.95
C THR A 39 4.42 15.77 -1.26
N LEU A 40 5.56 15.43 -1.87
CA LEU A 40 6.53 14.51 -1.28
C LEU A 40 7.49 15.27 -0.36
N ASP A 41 6.97 15.80 0.76
CA ASP A 41 7.75 16.55 1.76
C ASP A 41 7.80 15.86 3.14
N GLY A 42 7.08 14.75 3.30
CA GLY A 42 7.02 14.00 4.55
C GLY A 42 6.02 14.53 5.57
N GLU A 43 5.21 15.54 5.23
CA GLU A 43 4.08 15.96 6.03
C GLU A 43 2.83 15.13 5.69
N MET A 44 1.91 15.01 6.64
CA MET A 44 0.67 14.24 6.45
C MET A 44 -0.57 15.12 6.24
N ASP A 45 -0.42 16.44 6.21
CA ASP A 45 -1.53 17.40 6.13
C ASP A 45 -2.33 17.26 4.82
N ASP A 46 -1.66 16.92 3.72
CA ASP A 46 -2.31 16.67 2.41
C ASP A 46 -3.28 15.48 2.45
N TRP A 47 -3.16 14.60 3.44
CA TRP A 47 -4.05 13.46 3.61
C TRP A 47 -5.25 13.76 4.52
N ALA A 48 -5.26 14.89 5.24
CA ALA A 48 -6.24 15.14 6.31
C ALA A 48 -7.70 15.19 5.84
N PHE A 49 -7.97 15.42 4.55
CA PHE A 49 -9.32 15.41 3.98
C PHE A 49 -9.77 14.02 3.50
N VAL A 50 -8.86 13.04 3.45
CA VAL A 50 -9.17 11.67 3.04
C VAL A 50 -10.05 11.02 4.12
N PRO A 51 -11.20 10.43 3.78
CA PRO A 51 -12.06 9.79 4.76
C PRO A 51 -11.37 8.61 5.48
N GLU A 52 -11.66 8.43 6.76
CA GLU A 52 -11.00 7.40 7.59
C GLU A 52 -11.16 5.97 7.08
N VAL A 53 -12.18 5.67 6.28
CA VAL A 53 -12.38 4.35 5.66
C VAL A 53 -11.21 3.93 4.75
N TYR A 54 -10.39 4.88 4.29
CA TYR A 54 -9.19 4.60 3.49
C TYR A 54 -7.93 4.40 4.34
N TYR A 55 -8.02 4.56 5.67
CA TYR A 55 -6.89 4.43 6.58
C TYR A 55 -6.77 2.99 7.07
N ASN A 56 -5.62 2.38 6.77
CA ASN A 56 -5.22 1.12 7.37
C ASN A 56 -4.49 1.43 8.69
N ARG A 57 -5.22 1.40 9.79
CA ARG A 57 -4.70 1.71 11.14
C ARG A 57 -4.05 0.49 11.78
N ALA A 58 -3.09 0.73 12.66
CA ALA A 58 -2.38 -0.31 13.42
C ALA A 58 -3.30 -1.33 14.10
N GLU A 59 -4.45 -0.90 14.60
CA GLU A 59 -5.47 -1.77 15.22
C GLU A 59 -6.02 -2.87 14.29
N ASN A 60 -5.98 -2.64 12.98
CA ASN A 60 -6.40 -3.58 11.94
C ASN A 60 -5.21 -4.32 11.31
N MET A 61 -3.99 -4.03 11.75
CA MET A 61 -2.79 -4.72 11.31
C MET A 61 -2.52 -5.93 12.21
N PHE A 62 -1.86 -6.94 11.66
CA PHE A 62 -1.40 -8.09 12.44
C PHE A 62 0.12 -8.09 12.55
N ASN A 63 0.62 -8.49 13.71
CA ASN A 63 2.05 -8.75 13.90
C ASN A 63 2.38 -10.15 13.34
N GLN A 64 3.27 -10.21 12.35
CA GLN A 64 3.66 -11.48 11.70
C GLN A 64 4.25 -12.51 12.69
N PHE A 65 4.82 -12.06 13.81
CA PHE A 65 5.41 -12.90 14.86
C PHE A 65 4.49 -13.09 16.08
N GLY A 66 3.26 -12.57 16.04
CA GLY A 66 2.23 -12.81 17.06
C GLY A 66 2.41 -12.05 18.37
N ALA A 67 3.33 -11.08 18.45
CA ALA A 67 3.42 -10.21 19.62
C ALA A 67 2.14 -9.35 19.74
N PRO A 68 1.64 -9.15 20.98
CA PRO A 68 0.51 -8.26 21.22
C PRO A 68 0.84 -6.83 20.81
N LEU A 69 -0.14 -6.13 20.24
CA LEU A 69 -0.02 -4.74 19.84
C LEU A 69 -0.51 -3.83 20.97
N ASP A 70 0.36 -2.94 21.47
CA ASP A 70 -0.03 -1.88 22.39
C ASP A 70 -0.05 -0.54 21.65
N LEU A 71 -1.25 0.02 21.44
CA LEU A 71 -1.43 1.28 20.70
C LEU A 71 -0.91 2.52 21.44
N ALA A 72 -0.63 2.41 22.74
CA ALA A 72 -0.03 3.48 23.52
C ALA A 72 1.50 3.55 23.34
N ASP A 73 2.11 2.42 22.98
CA ASP A 73 3.54 2.26 22.73
C ASP A 73 3.86 2.44 21.25
N PHE A 74 3.16 1.69 20.39
CA PHE A 74 3.27 1.73 18.94
C PHE A 74 1.94 2.12 18.29
N ASN A 75 1.96 3.10 17.40
CA ASN A 75 0.81 3.43 16.56
C ASN A 75 1.25 3.75 15.14
N SER A 76 0.44 3.36 14.17
CA SER A 76 0.71 3.65 12.76
C SER A 76 -0.57 3.72 11.97
N TYR A 77 -0.49 4.37 10.82
CA TYR A 77 -1.49 4.20 9.78
C TYR A 77 -0.88 4.31 8.40
N GLN A 78 -1.55 3.69 7.43
CA GLN A 78 -1.18 3.71 6.03
C GLN A 78 -2.36 4.08 5.16
N ILE A 79 -2.14 4.87 4.12
CA ILE A 79 -3.18 5.31 3.18
C ILE A 79 -2.63 5.17 1.78
N TRP A 80 -3.41 4.52 0.92
CA TRP A 80 -3.14 4.48 -0.51
C TRP A 80 -4.06 5.42 -1.23
N GLY A 81 -3.50 6.17 -2.19
CA GLY A 81 -4.27 6.92 -3.15
C GLY A 81 -3.71 6.81 -4.56
N TYR A 82 -4.52 7.18 -5.52
CA TYR A 82 -4.14 7.21 -6.93
C TYR A 82 -4.68 8.50 -7.56
N SER A 83 -3.90 9.10 -8.47
CA SER A 83 -4.34 10.24 -9.28
C SER A 83 -4.31 9.88 -10.76
N LEU A 84 -5.46 10.06 -11.41
CA LEU A 84 -5.56 9.98 -12.87
C LEU A 84 -4.84 11.14 -13.57
N ALA A 85 -4.69 12.28 -12.90
CA ALA A 85 -4.07 13.47 -13.49
C ALA A 85 -2.54 13.33 -13.57
N THR A 86 -1.92 12.73 -12.56
CA THR A 86 -0.47 12.49 -12.54
C THR A 86 -0.10 11.07 -13.00
N ASN A 87 -1.08 10.17 -13.10
CA ASN A 87 -0.90 8.74 -13.35
C ASN A 87 0.09 8.12 -12.33
N LYS A 88 -0.10 8.44 -11.05
CA LYS A 88 0.74 7.97 -9.95
C LYS A 88 -0.12 7.42 -8.82
N ALA A 89 0.39 6.38 -8.18
CA ALA A 89 -0.04 5.99 -6.85
C ALA A 89 0.77 6.76 -5.81
N TYR A 90 0.09 7.15 -4.74
CA TYR A 90 0.63 7.84 -3.60
C TYR A 90 0.42 6.97 -2.38
N PHE A 91 1.44 6.89 -1.54
CA PHE A 91 1.41 6.09 -0.33
C PHE A 91 1.80 6.97 0.85
N GLY A 92 0.84 7.21 1.74
CA GLY A 92 1.05 7.91 3.00
C GLY A 92 1.33 6.90 4.10
N PHE A 93 2.42 7.10 4.83
CA PHE A 93 2.80 6.26 5.96
C PHE A 93 3.15 7.12 7.16
N TRP A 94 2.52 6.84 8.28
CA TRP A 94 2.83 7.46 9.55
C TRP A 94 3.04 6.38 10.60
N VAL A 95 4.05 6.57 11.44
CA VAL A 95 4.37 5.71 12.57
C VAL A 95 4.81 6.57 13.75
N ALA A 96 4.39 6.16 14.93
CA ALA A 96 4.89 6.59 16.22
C ALA A 96 5.22 5.34 17.03
N ASP A 97 6.41 5.35 17.61
CA ASP A 97 6.92 4.32 18.50
C ASP A 97 7.82 5.02 19.52
N ASP A 98 7.95 4.48 20.73
CA ASP A 98 8.88 5.00 21.72
C ASP A 98 10.34 4.73 21.33
N MET A 99 10.59 3.65 20.56
CA MET A 99 11.89 3.25 20.05
C MET A 99 11.78 2.52 18.71
N LEU A 100 11.99 3.25 17.61
CA LEU A 100 12.08 2.65 16.26
C LEU A 100 13.43 1.95 16.05
N HIS A 101 13.41 0.64 15.83
CA HIS A 101 14.60 -0.13 15.44
C HIS A 101 14.77 -0.24 13.92
N ASN A 102 16.01 -0.28 13.46
CA ASN A 102 16.35 -0.49 12.04
C ASN A 102 15.95 -1.87 11.46
N THR A 103 15.43 -2.77 12.30
CA THR A 103 14.91 -4.08 11.90
C THR A 103 13.41 -4.08 11.70
N GLU A 104 12.72 -3.01 12.11
CA GLU A 104 11.28 -2.90 11.96
C GLU A 104 10.89 -2.73 10.50
N LYS A 105 9.76 -3.36 10.19
CA LYS A 105 9.25 -3.47 8.85
C LYS A 105 7.75 -3.45 8.86
N TRP A 106 7.19 -2.55 8.05
CA TRP A 106 5.77 -2.52 7.74
C TRP A 106 5.58 -2.99 6.31
N SER A 107 4.55 -3.79 6.09
CA SER A 107 4.27 -4.35 4.77
C SER A 107 2.85 -4.02 4.37
N THR A 108 2.70 -3.54 3.15
CA THR A 108 1.41 -3.44 2.47
C THR A 108 1.48 -4.23 1.18
N THR A 109 0.36 -4.80 0.77
CA THR A 109 0.26 -5.50 -0.51
C THR A 109 -0.91 -4.94 -1.30
N THR A 110 -0.67 -4.59 -2.56
CA THR A 110 -1.68 -4.06 -3.47
C THR A 110 -1.92 -5.04 -4.61
N ASP A 111 -3.18 -5.22 -4.96
CA ASP A 111 -3.60 -5.92 -6.18
C ASP A 111 -3.89 -4.85 -7.24
N TRP A 112 -2.93 -4.60 -8.14
CA TRP A 112 -3.01 -3.48 -9.09
C TRP A 112 -3.92 -3.77 -10.28
N ASP A 113 -4.02 -5.03 -10.67
CA ASP A 113 -4.83 -5.45 -11.82
C ASP A 113 -6.24 -5.94 -11.41
N HIS A 114 -6.54 -5.93 -10.10
CA HIS A 114 -7.81 -6.36 -9.51
C HIS A 114 -8.19 -7.79 -9.92
N THR A 115 -7.20 -8.62 -10.26
CA THR A 115 -7.46 -10.01 -10.66
C THR A 115 -7.67 -10.93 -9.46
N GLY A 116 -7.39 -10.45 -8.24
CA GLY A 116 -7.26 -11.28 -7.05
C GLY A 116 -6.15 -12.31 -7.19
N GLY A 117 -5.12 -11.99 -8.00
CA GLY A 117 -3.93 -12.82 -8.15
C GLY A 117 -3.28 -13.08 -6.80
N GLN A 118 -2.65 -14.25 -6.63
CA GLN A 118 -2.06 -14.60 -5.36
C GLN A 118 -0.90 -13.67 -5.00
N PHE A 119 -0.95 -13.15 -3.78
CA PHE A 119 0.18 -12.46 -3.19
C PHE A 119 1.37 -13.42 -3.05
N ARG A 120 2.58 -12.93 -3.34
CA ARG A 120 3.81 -13.73 -3.23
C ARG A 120 3.91 -14.38 -1.85
N SER A 121 4.26 -15.67 -1.82
CA SER A 121 4.36 -16.53 -0.64
C SER A 121 3.04 -17.01 -0.03
N PHE A 122 1.90 -16.83 -0.72
CA PHE A 122 0.58 -17.29 -0.26
C PHE A 122 -0.01 -18.49 -1.04
N GLY A 123 0.77 -19.28 -1.80
CA GLY A 123 0.23 -20.50 -2.42
C GLY A 123 1.19 -21.42 -3.19
N ASP A 124 0.58 -22.47 -3.76
CA ASP A 124 1.19 -23.64 -4.42
C ASP A 124 1.48 -23.41 -5.93
N GLU A 125 1.73 -22.17 -6.34
CA GLU A 125 1.96 -21.83 -7.76
C GLU A 125 3.26 -22.43 -8.31
N SER A 126 3.28 -22.70 -9.63
CA SER A 126 4.48 -23.22 -10.29
C SER A 126 5.60 -22.16 -10.36
N ASP A 127 6.85 -22.62 -10.42
CA ASP A 127 8.01 -21.74 -10.59
C ASP A 127 7.89 -20.88 -11.86
N GLU A 128 7.34 -21.43 -12.95
CA GLU A 128 7.11 -20.71 -14.22
C GLU A 128 6.07 -19.59 -14.06
N PHE A 129 4.99 -19.85 -13.31
CA PHE A 129 3.98 -18.82 -13.02
C PHE A 129 4.59 -17.70 -12.18
N GLN A 130 5.34 -18.05 -11.14
CA GLN A 130 6.02 -17.09 -10.29
C GLN A 130 7.04 -16.26 -11.09
N GLU A 131 7.86 -16.87 -11.94
CA GLU A 131 8.84 -16.16 -12.78
C GLU A 131 8.16 -15.13 -13.69
N ARG A 132 7.00 -15.47 -14.26
CA ARG A 132 6.28 -14.61 -15.19
C ARG A 132 5.46 -13.50 -14.53
N TRP A 133 4.79 -13.80 -13.41
CA TRP A 133 3.73 -12.95 -12.87
C TRP A 133 4.04 -12.31 -11.52
N THR A 134 5.14 -12.72 -10.86
CA THR A 134 5.54 -12.12 -9.59
C THR A 134 5.74 -10.61 -9.74
N GLY A 135 4.97 -9.84 -8.98
CA GLY A 135 5.05 -8.38 -9.01
C GLY A 135 4.30 -7.72 -10.17
N ALA A 136 3.68 -8.49 -11.07
CA ALA A 136 2.87 -7.96 -12.16
C ALA A 136 1.40 -7.78 -11.75
N GLN A 137 0.82 -8.78 -11.07
CA GLN A 137 -0.58 -8.75 -10.63
C GLN A 137 -0.70 -8.02 -9.29
N ALA A 138 0.08 -8.49 -8.32
CA ALA A 138 0.14 -7.90 -6.99
C ALA A 138 1.57 -7.57 -6.58
N GLN A 139 1.72 -6.49 -5.82
CA GLN A 139 2.99 -5.98 -5.36
C GLN A 139 2.98 -5.84 -3.84
N ARG A 140 4.00 -6.40 -3.19
CA ARG A 140 4.28 -6.15 -1.78
C ARG A 140 5.31 -5.04 -1.68
N TYR A 141 4.97 -4.04 -0.88
CA TYR A 141 5.88 -2.97 -0.49
C TYR A 141 6.25 -3.17 0.96
N ASP A 142 7.55 -3.30 1.20
CA ASP A 142 8.12 -3.29 2.54
C ASP A 142 8.68 -1.90 2.82
N ILE A 143 8.17 -1.25 3.86
CA ILE A 143 8.66 0.01 4.42
C ILE A 143 9.58 -0.33 5.58
N TYR A 144 10.77 0.25 5.55
CA TYR A 144 11.75 0.12 6.61
C TYR A 144 11.89 1.43 7.36
N ALA A 145 12.10 1.31 8.68
CA ALA A 145 12.60 2.44 9.44
C ALA A 145 13.89 2.95 8.78
N PRO A 146 14.10 4.27 8.72
CA PRO A 146 15.27 4.85 8.07
C PRO A 146 16.54 4.27 8.69
N THR A 147 17.32 3.57 7.86
CA THR A 147 18.63 3.11 8.31
C THR A 147 19.53 4.34 8.44
N PHE A 148 20.22 4.46 9.57
CA PHE A 148 21.14 5.55 9.93
C PHE A 148 22.19 5.95 8.88
N ALA A 149 22.33 5.17 7.80
CA ALA A 149 23.34 5.33 6.78
C ALA A 149 22.83 5.88 5.43
N SER A 150 21.53 5.94 5.17
CA SER A 150 21.03 6.40 3.87
C SER A 150 19.68 7.12 3.94
N GLY A 151 19.60 8.15 4.78
CA GLY A 151 18.83 9.38 4.54
C GLY A 151 17.36 9.29 4.09
N GLY A 152 16.66 8.16 4.22
CA GLY A 152 15.29 8.04 3.69
C GLY A 152 14.56 6.73 3.97
N PHE A 153 13.24 6.79 3.73
CA PHE A 153 12.37 5.61 3.70
C PHE A 153 12.57 4.87 2.39
N PHE A 154 12.72 3.55 2.48
CA PHE A 154 12.88 2.69 1.31
C PHE A 154 11.67 1.79 1.17
N THR A 155 11.09 1.77 -0.02
CA THR A 155 10.11 0.77 -0.45
C THR A 155 10.80 -0.21 -1.42
N LYS A 156 10.90 -1.49 -1.04
CA LYS A 156 11.37 -2.53 -1.98
C LYS A 156 10.20 -3.23 -2.63
N GLN A 157 10.20 -3.31 -3.96
CA GLN A 157 9.54 -4.43 -4.65
C GLN A 157 10.52 -5.61 -4.65
N TYR A 158 10.16 -6.68 -3.96
CA TYR A 158 11.08 -7.81 -3.72
C TYR A 158 11.55 -8.47 -5.03
N GLY A 159 12.86 -8.40 -5.31
CA GLY A 159 13.50 -8.99 -6.49
C GLY A 159 13.68 -8.05 -7.69
N GLN A 160 13.18 -6.82 -7.62
CA GLN A 160 13.24 -5.84 -8.72
C GLN A 160 13.93 -4.56 -8.22
N ALA A 161 15.26 -4.46 -8.37
CA ALA A 161 16.03 -3.30 -7.87
C ALA A 161 15.64 -1.97 -8.54
N TRP A 162 15.25 -2.01 -9.83
CA TRP A 162 14.83 -0.82 -10.59
C TRP A 162 13.58 -0.15 -10.02
N ALA A 163 12.72 -0.91 -9.32
CA ALA A 163 11.49 -0.38 -8.75
C ALA A 163 11.75 0.49 -7.51
N GLY A 164 12.97 0.53 -6.98
CA GLY A 164 13.35 1.38 -5.84
C GLY A 164 13.98 2.72 -6.22
N GLU A 165 14.06 3.03 -7.52
CA GLU A 165 14.74 4.22 -8.04
C GLU A 165 13.77 5.11 -8.85
N GLU A 166 14.16 6.37 -9.06
CA GLU A 166 13.43 7.24 -9.98
C GLU A 166 13.44 6.68 -11.42
N PRO A 167 12.36 6.86 -12.20
CA PRO A 167 11.11 7.56 -11.87
C PRO A 167 10.03 6.66 -11.24
N PHE A 168 10.37 5.42 -10.86
CA PHE A 168 9.41 4.41 -10.43
C PHE A 168 9.01 4.56 -8.97
N VAL A 169 9.93 5.00 -8.12
CA VAL A 169 9.68 5.39 -6.74
C VAL A 169 10.33 6.74 -6.47
N MET A 170 9.56 7.62 -5.85
CA MET A 170 9.98 8.90 -5.29
C MET A 170 9.46 8.95 -3.86
N TRP A 171 10.19 9.60 -2.97
CA TRP A 171 9.79 9.68 -1.56
C TRP A 171 10.15 11.04 -0.97
N GLY A 172 9.36 11.44 0.02
CA GLY A 172 9.66 12.52 0.95
C GLY A 172 9.30 12.03 2.34
N GLY A 173 10.09 12.40 3.35
CA GLY A 173 9.91 11.89 4.69
C GLY A 173 10.54 12.79 5.73
N LYS A 174 9.96 12.77 6.92
CA LYS A 174 10.35 13.63 8.03
C LYS A 174 10.33 12.84 9.33
N HIS A 175 11.36 13.05 10.16
CA HIS A 175 11.34 12.59 11.55
C HIS A 175 10.94 13.76 12.44
N THR A 176 9.87 13.56 13.21
CA THR A 176 9.31 14.61 14.05
C THR A 176 9.84 14.53 15.48
N LYS A 177 10.05 13.31 16.02
CA LYS A 177 10.59 13.04 17.38
C LYS A 177 11.24 11.64 17.45
N GLY A 178 12.10 11.45 18.45
CA GLY A 178 12.78 10.17 18.75
C GLY A 178 14.25 10.17 18.34
N GLU A 179 15.12 9.61 19.19
CA GLU A 179 16.42 9.11 18.73
C GLU A 179 16.11 7.76 18.08
N VAL A 180 16.43 7.61 16.79
CA VAL A 180 16.59 6.26 16.25
C VAL A 180 17.75 5.67 17.05
N GLY A 181 17.56 4.52 17.69
CA GLY A 181 18.57 3.82 18.52
C GLY A 181 19.44 2.84 17.74
#